data_AF-Q2L103-F1
#
_entry.id   AF-Q2L103-F1
#
_cell.length_a   1.000
_cell.length_b   1.000
_cell.length_c   1.000
_cell.angle_alpha   90.00
_cell.angle_beta   90.00
_cell.angle_gamma   90.00
#
_symmetry.space_group_name_H-M   'P 1'
#
loop_
_entity.id
_entity.type
_entity.pdbx_description
1 polymer ?
#
loop_
_entity_poly.entity_id
_entity_poly.type
_entity_poly.pdbx_seq_one_letter_code
_entity_poly.pdbx_strand_id
1 'polypeptide(L)'
;MQQSDARSGKVASMSRNKQKPAGKGDGRSPKSLYDAEAIKHFMALIGLEWQTGTAQRALVYASYRLGPARPLIIESTEVEFECDERRAKVWVPEFQRTSFHQWFEVPLQEFEFTPGGSMLKIRAPARGNAPPYIVGLKPLA
;
A
#
# COMPACT_ATOMS: atom_id res chain seq x y z
N MET A 1 -8.69 -71.81 -32.63
CA MET A 1 -9.77 -72.00 -31.64
C MET A 1 -9.58 -70.92 -30.58
N GLN A 2 -10.37 -69.84 -30.67
CA GLN A 2 -11.61 -69.61 -29.87
C GLN A 2 -11.25 -69.24 -28.42
N GLN A 3 -11.37 -67.94 -28.08
CA GLN A 3 -12.50 -67.31 -27.33
C GLN A 3 -12.46 -67.65 -25.83
N SER A 4 -12.80 -66.81 -24.85
CA SER A 4 -13.05 -65.36 -24.69
C SER A 4 -13.31 -65.13 -23.18
N ASP A 5 -13.49 -63.87 -22.80
CA ASP A 5 -14.18 -63.36 -21.59
C ASP A 5 -13.44 -63.38 -20.22
N ALA A 6 -13.70 -62.50 -19.26
CA ALA A 6 -14.10 -61.08 -19.16
C ALA A 6 -14.14 -60.75 -17.65
N ARG A 7 -13.96 -59.45 -17.31
CA ARG A 7 -14.35 -58.77 -16.04
C ARG A 7 -13.55 -59.13 -14.78
N SER A 8 -13.40 -58.29 -13.75
CA SER A 8 -13.69 -56.88 -13.43
C SER A 8 -13.15 -56.72 -12.00
N GLY A 9 -12.37 -55.67 -11.70
CA GLY A 9 -11.76 -55.54 -10.37
C GLY A 9 -11.17 -54.16 -10.11
N LYS A 10 -12.08 -53.21 -9.88
CA LYS A 10 -11.84 -51.80 -9.54
C LYS A 10 -11.10 -51.68 -8.19
N VAL A 11 -9.95 -51.02 -8.15
CA VAL A 11 -9.38 -50.51 -6.88
C VAL A 11 -9.09 -49.03 -7.04
N ALA A 12 -9.83 -48.24 -6.25
CA ALA A 12 -9.85 -46.79 -6.26
C ALA A 12 -8.48 -46.21 -5.88
N SER A 13 -7.94 -45.32 -6.72
CA SER A 13 -6.83 -44.46 -6.33
C SER A 13 -7.35 -43.44 -5.30
N MET A 14 -6.98 -43.64 -4.03
CA MET A 14 -7.16 -42.61 -2.99
C MET A 14 -6.26 -41.42 -3.32
N SER A 15 -6.83 -40.41 -3.98
CA SER A 15 -6.24 -39.08 -4.07
C SER A 15 -6.15 -38.51 -2.66
N ARG A 16 -4.94 -38.49 -2.09
CA ARG A 16 -4.66 -37.81 -0.82
C ARG A 16 -4.92 -36.32 -0.99
N ASN A 17 -6.09 -35.91 -0.53
CA ASN A 17 -6.46 -34.53 -0.32
C ASN A 17 -5.44 -33.92 0.65
N LYS A 18 -4.43 -33.20 0.13
CA LYS A 18 -3.55 -32.36 0.95
C LYS A 18 -4.38 -31.18 1.43
N GLN A 19 -5.16 -31.39 2.50
CA GLN A 19 -5.66 -30.31 3.33
C GLN A 19 -4.44 -29.58 3.88
N LYS A 20 -4.13 -28.43 3.26
CA LYS A 20 -3.19 -27.45 3.79
C LYS A 20 -3.78 -26.98 5.12
N PRO A 21 -3.06 -27.04 6.25
CA PRO A 21 -3.59 -26.54 7.50
C PRO A 21 -3.88 -25.06 7.34
N ALA A 22 -5.10 -24.65 7.69
CA ALA A 22 -5.50 -23.26 7.79
C ALA A 22 -4.71 -22.64 8.93
N GLY A 23 -3.52 -22.13 8.62
CA GLY A 23 -2.80 -21.24 9.52
C GLY A 23 -3.68 -20.03 9.76
N LYS A 24 -4.15 -19.85 11.00
CA LYS A 24 -4.53 -18.55 11.54
C LYS A 24 -3.26 -17.69 11.59
N GLY A 25 -2.78 -17.26 10.43
CA GLY A 25 -1.86 -16.15 10.32
C GLY A 25 -2.72 -14.90 10.38
N ASP A 26 -2.53 -14.12 11.44
CA ASP A 26 -3.07 -12.77 11.53
C ASP A 26 -2.56 -12.03 10.27
N GLY A 27 -3.42 -11.89 9.26
CA GLY A 27 -3.07 -11.86 7.82
C GLY A 27 -2.35 -10.60 7.33
N ARG A 28 -1.24 -10.23 7.96
CA ARG A 28 -0.38 -9.11 7.59
C ARG A 28 0.69 -9.59 6.62
N SER A 29 0.72 -9.00 5.43
CA SER A 29 1.89 -9.16 4.56
C SER A 29 3.09 -8.43 5.21
N PRO A 30 4.32 -8.95 5.12
CA PRO A 30 5.50 -8.22 5.59
C PRO A 30 5.60 -6.81 4.99
N LYS A 31 5.16 -6.65 3.74
CA LYS A 31 5.15 -5.37 3.01
C LYS A 31 4.30 -4.29 3.68
N SER A 32 3.09 -4.63 4.13
CA SER A 32 2.21 -3.66 4.80
C SER A 32 2.77 -3.15 6.14
N LEU A 33 3.61 -3.95 6.81
CA LEU A 33 4.32 -3.49 8.01
C LEU A 33 5.39 -2.45 7.65
N TYR A 34 6.19 -2.71 6.61
CA TYR A 34 7.19 -1.74 6.12
C TYR A 34 6.56 -0.42 5.67
N ASP A 35 5.43 -0.49 4.97
CA ASP A 35 4.71 0.70 4.51
C ASP A 35 4.19 1.55 5.68
N ALA A 36 3.65 0.92 6.73
CA ALA A 36 3.19 1.62 7.93
C ALA A 36 4.36 2.24 8.71
N GLU A 37 5.49 1.55 8.83
CA GLU A 37 6.71 2.09 9.46
C GLU A 37 7.27 3.30 8.69
N ALA A 38 7.19 3.29 7.35
CA ALA A 38 7.57 4.46 6.56
C ALA A 38 6.72 5.70 6.91
N ILE A 39 5.41 5.54 7.10
CA ILE A 39 4.52 6.63 7.53
C ILE A 39 4.91 7.11 8.93
N LYS A 40 5.13 6.19 9.88
CA LYS A 40 5.55 6.51 11.26
C LYS A 40 6.85 7.31 11.31
N HIS A 41 7.86 6.89 10.55
CA HIS A 41 9.13 7.59 10.50
C HIS A 41 8.98 9.01 9.94
N PHE A 42 8.16 9.19 8.92
CA PHE A 42 7.90 10.52 8.39
C PHE A 42 7.13 11.39 9.37
N MET A 43 6.10 10.86 10.04
CA MET A 43 5.36 11.56 11.10
C MET A 43 6.31 12.05 12.20
N ALA A 44 7.19 11.17 12.69
CA ALA A 44 8.18 11.53 13.70
C ALA A 44 9.13 12.64 13.22
N LEU A 45 9.56 12.58 11.95
CA LEU A 45 10.41 13.62 11.34
C LEU A 45 9.74 15.01 11.32
N ILE A 46 8.42 15.07 11.10
CA ILE A 46 7.66 16.32 11.09
C ILE A 46 7.07 16.69 12.47
N GLY A 47 7.52 16.01 13.53
CA GLY A 47 7.14 16.32 14.91
C GLY A 47 5.77 15.77 15.35
N LEU A 48 5.17 14.86 14.57
CA LEU A 48 3.96 14.15 14.96
C LEU A 48 4.30 12.83 15.67
N GLU A 49 3.44 12.41 16.59
CA GLU A 49 3.60 11.14 17.33
C GLU A 49 2.55 10.14 16.84
N TRP A 50 2.95 8.95 16.40
CA TRP A 50 1.97 7.93 16.00
C TRP A 50 1.08 7.50 17.18
N GLN A 51 -0.22 7.75 17.07
CA GLN A 51 -1.21 7.34 18.08
C GLN A 51 -2.31 6.52 17.41
N THR A 52 -2.29 5.20 17.59
CA THR A 52 -3.24 4.28 16.94
C THR A 52 -4.70 4.67 17.24
N GLY A 53 -5.53 4.74 16.20
CA GLY A 53 -6.94 5.14 16.26
C GLY A 53 -7.17 6.65 16.14
N THR A 54 -6.13 7.45 15.91
CA THR A 54 -6.24 8.91 15.74
C THR A 54 -5.96 9.33 14.30
N ALA A 55 -6.38 10.55 13.95
CA ALA A 55 -5.95 11.26 12.77
C ALA A 55 -5.16 12.50 13.20
N GLN A 56 -4.02 12.76 12.54
CA GLN A 56 -3.17 13.92 12.82
C GLN A 56 -2.86 14.67 11.53
N ARG A 57 -2.67 15.98 11.63
CA ARG A 57 -2.45 16.85 10.47
C ARG A 57 -1.16 17.64 10.63
N ALA A 58 -0.48 17.87 9.51
CA ALA A 58 0.69 18.74 9.45
C ALA A 58 0.78 19.42 8.10
N LEU A 59 1.32 20.65 8.09
CA LEU A 59 1.70 21.32 6.87
C LEU A 59 3.03 20.75 6.35
N VAL A 60 3.06 20.40 5.07
CA VAL A 60 4.21 19.81 4.39
C VAL A 60 4.36 20.38 2.99
N TYR A 61 5.56 20.24 2.44
CA TYR A 61 5.80 20.39 1.01
C TYR A 61 5.34 19.12 0.29
N ALA A 62 4.62 19.25 -0.83
CA ALA A 62 4.17 18.13 -1.63
C ALA A 62 4.64 18.24 -3.09
N SER A 63 4.99 17.10 -3.68
CA SER A 63 5.33 17.00 -5.10
C SER A 63 4.57 15.84 -5.75
N TYR A 64 4.01 16.06 -6.93
CA TYR A 64 3.25 15.06 -7.68
C TYR A 64 3.88 14.85 -9.05
N ARG A 65 4.18 13.60 -9.38
CA ARG A 65 4.69 13.23 -10.69
C ARG A 65 3.76 12.20 -11.33
N LEU A 66 3.05 12.63 -12.38
CA LEU A 66 2.19 11.77 -13.20
C LEU A 66 3.00 11.28 -14.41
N GLY A 67 3.38 10.00 -14.42
CA GLY A 67 4.22 9.43 -15.48
C GLY A 67 5.53 10.22 -15.73
N PRO A 68 5.88 10.50 -17.01
CA PRO A 68 7.13 11.19 -17.35
C PRO A 68 7.06 12.72 -17.23
N ALA A 69 5.91 13.29 -16.85
CA ALA A 69 5.73 14.74 -16.78
C ALA A 69 6.62 15.40 -15.71
N ARG A 70 6.81 16.72 -15.84
CA ARG A 70 7.46 17.53 -14.79
C ARG A 70 6.65 17.42 -13.50
N PRO A 71 7.30 17.32 -12.32
CA PRO A 71 6.59 17.33 -11.05
C PRO A 71 5.80 18.62 -10.89
N LEU A 72 4.55 18.47 -10.47
CA LEU A 72 3.79 19.54 -9.86
C LEU A 72 4.28 19.73 -8.42
N ILE A 73 4.52 20.97 -8.01
CA ILE A 73 4.99 21.32 -6.68
C ILE A 73 3.92 22.12 -5.94
N ILE A 74 3.69 21.78 -4.68
CA ILE A 74 2.91 22.56 -3.71
C ILE A 74 3.83 22.86 -2.53
N GLU A 75 4.14 24.14 -2.34
CA GLU A 75 5.13 24.57 -1.35
C GLU A 75 4.64 24.37 0.08
N SER A 76 3.33 24.46 0.31
CA SER A 76 2.69 24.21 1.59
C SER A 76 1.29 23.67 1.39
N THR A 77 1.03 22.50 1.98
CA THR A 77 -0.29 21.87 1.99
C THR A 77 -0.48 21.09 3.28
N GLU A 78 -1.71 21.10 3.82
CA GLU A 78 -2.04 20.29 4.99
C GLU A 78 -2.23 18.83 4.57
N VAL A 79 -1.57 17.89 5.23
CA VAL A 79 -1.74 16.45 5.00
C VAL A 79 -2.30 15.82 6.26
N GLU A 80 -3.21 14.87 6.11
CA GLU A 80 -3.77 14.11 7.23
C GLU A 80 -3.24 12.67 7.23
N PHE A 81 -2.89 12.18 8.41
CA PHE A 81 -2.40 10.84 8.66
C PHE A 81 -3.39 10.10 9.56
N GLU A 82 -4.08 9.10 9.03
CA GLU A 82 -4.89 8.17 9.82
C GLU A 82 -4.00 7.03 10.34
N CYS A 83 -3.83 7.00 11.66
CA CYS A 83 -2.97 6.06 12.37
C CYS A 83 -3.71 4.74 12.64
N ASP A 84 -3.67 3.82 11.67
CA ASP A 84 -4.21 2.46 11.82
C ASP A 84 -3.11 1.43 11.53
N GLU A 85 -2.91 0.46 12.44
CA GLU A 85 -1.85 -0.55 12.31
C GLU A 85 -2.05 -1.52 11.13
N ARG A 86 -3.28 -1.60 10.60
CA ARG A 86 -3.67 -2.51 9.52
C ARG A 86 -3.92 -1.78 8.21
N ARG A 87 -4.44 -0.56 8.28
CA ARG A 87 -4.93 0.24 7.16
C ARG A 87 -4.56 1.71 7.32
N ALA A 88 -3.31 1.99 7.67
CA ALA A 88 -2.78 3.34 7.74
C ALA A 88 -3.12 4.12 6.46
N LYS A 89 -3.54 5.37 6.62
CA LYS A 89 -3.86 6.21 5.46
C LYS A 89 -3.18 7.57 5.53
N VAL A 90 -2.92 8.12 4.36
CA VAL A 90 -2.43 9.49 4.18
C VAL A 90 -3.36 10.18 3.20
N TRP A 91 -3.99 11.26 3.62
CA TRP A 91 -4.77 12.13 2.74
C TRP A 91 -3.92 13.31 2.33
N VAL A 92 -3.80 13.50 1.01
CA VAL A 92 -3.06 14.63 0.45
C VAL A 92 -4.05 15.47 -0.39
N PRO A 93 -4.32 16.73 0.01
CA PRO A 93 -5.29 17.58 -0.67
C PRO A 93 -4.83 18.03 -2.06
N GLU A 94 -5.80 18.63 -2.75
CA GLU A 94 -5.78 19.02 -4.14
C GLU A 94 -4.70 20.04 -4.52
N PHE A 95 -4.31 19.95 -5.80
CA PHE A 95 -3.86 21.09 -6.58
C PHE A 95 -4.86 21.42 -7.70
N GLN A 96 -5.14 22.71 -7.87
CA GLN A 96 -6.16 23.34 -8.73
C GLN A 96 -6.23 22.89 -10.20
N ARG A 97 -5.22 22.17 -10.72
CA ARG A 97 -5.21 21.67 -12.10
C ARG A 97 -5.74 20.25 -12.28
N THR A 98 -5.83 19.47 -11.21
CA THR A 98 -6.03 18.01 -11.35
C THR A 98 -7.19 17.45 -10.54
N SER A 99 -7.82 18.24 -9.66
CA SER A 99 -8.96 17.83 -8.82
C SER A 99 -8.79 16.51 -8.06
N PHE A 100 -7.54 16.09 -7.83
CA PHE A 100 -7.23 14.87 -7.11
C PHE A 100 -7.25 15.16 -5.61
N HIS A 101 -8.26 14.64 -4.93
CA HIS A 101 -8.23 14.40 -3.50
C HIS A 101 -8.16 12.89 -3.32
N GLN A 102 -7.09 12.39 -2.73
CA GLN A 102 -6.94 10.95 -2.58
C GLN A 102 -6.39 10.57 -1.22
N TRP A 103 -7.10 9.62 -0.60
CA TRP A 103 -6.55 8.77 0.44
C TRP A 103 -5.62 7.73 -0.20
N PHE A 104 -4.37 7.73 0.26
CA PHE A 104 -3.43 6.66 0.03
C PHE A 104 -3.51 5.73 1.23
N GLU A 105 -3.73 4.45 1.00
CA GLU A 105 -4.02 3.48 2.05
C GLU A 105 -3.06 2.30 1.93
N VAL A 106 -2.52 1.85 3.06
CA VAL A 106 -1.85 0.56 3.15
C VAL A 106 -2.90 -0.56 3.11
N PRO A 107 -2.77 -1.60 2.26
CA PRO A 107 -1.66 -1.92 1.34
C PRO A 107 -1.95 -1.57 -0.14
N LEU A 108 -2.90 -0.68 -0.41
CA LEU A 108 -3.32 -0.34 -1.78
C LEU A 108 -2.26 0.46 -2.55
N GLN A 109 -1.41 1.18 -1.83
CA GLN A 109 -0.24 1.91 -2.33
C GLN A 109 1.01 1.52 -1.55
N GLU A 110 2.18 1.82 -2.14
CA GLU A 110 3.48 1.58 -1.52
C GLU A 110 3.99 2.86 -0.88
N PHE A 111 4.56 2.73 0.32
CA PHE A 111 5.08 3.84 1.10
C PHE A 111 6.55 3.58 1.40
N GLU A 112 7.40 4.55 1.06
CA GLU A 112 8.84 4.47 1.30
C GLU A 112 9.30 5.74 1.99
N PHE A 113 9.89 5.60 3.18
CA PHE A 113 10.58 6.68 3.84
C PHE A 113 12.05 6.68 3.40
N THR A 114 12.54 7.83 2.95
CA THR A 114 13.93 7.99 2.50
C THR A 114 14.69 8.86 3.51
N PRO A 115 15.49 8.26 4.42
CA PRO A 115 16.13 9.01 5.50
C PRO A 115 17.10 10.08 5.00
N GLY A 116 17.88 9.79 3.95
CA GLY A 116 18.78 10.77 3.32
C GLY A 116 18.08 11.83 2.46
N GLY A 117 16.78 11.67 2.20
CA GLY A 117 15.96 12.62 1.44
C GLY A 117 14.92 13.35 2.28
N SER A 118 14.79 13.02 3.57
CA SER A 118 13.77 13.54 4.50
C SER A 118 12.38 13.54 3.89
N MET A 119 12.03 12.47 3.16
CA MET A 119 10.83 12.43 2.32
C MET A 119 10.08 11.11 2.48
N LEU A 120 8.76 11.21 2.63
CA LEU A 120 7.84 10.10 2.42
C LEU A 120 7.45 10.06 0.96
N LYS A 121 7.72 8.93 0.30
CA LYS A 121 7.36 8.69 -1.08
C LYS A 121 6.21 7.71 -1.13
N ILE A 122 5.13 8.11 -1.79
CA ILE A 122 3.94 7.30 -2.01
C ILE A 122 3.89 6.94 -3.50
N ARG A 123 3.88 5.64 -3.82
CA ARG A 123 3.71 5.16 -5.20
C ARG A 123 2.29 4.65 -5.39
N ALA A 124 1.55 5.33 -6.25
CA ALA A 124 0.24 4.88 -6.70
C ALA A 124 0.38 4.11 -8.02
N PRO A 125 0.11 2.79 -8.05
CA PRO A 125 0.12 2.03 -9.29
C PRO A 125 -1.02 2.48 -10.21
N ALA A 126 -0.89 2.19 -11.51
CA ALA A 126 -1.94 2.46 -12.48
C ALA A 126 -3.23 1.71 -12.11
N ARG A 127 -4.39 2.37 -12.25
CA ARG A 127 -5.71 1.78 -11.97
C ARG A 127 -6.71 2.19 -13.04
N GLY A 128 -7.22 1.21 -13.79
CA GLY A 128 -8.10 1.48 -14.94
C GLY A 128 -7.39 2.40 -15.95
N ASN A 129 -8.01 3.54 -16.25
CA ASN A 129 -7.45 4.54 -17.17
C ASN A 129 -6.53 5.56 -16.46
N ALA A 130 -6.39 5.51 -15.14
CA ALA A 130 -5.52 6.42 -14.40
C ALA A 130 -4.05 5.97 -14.51
N PRO A 131 -3.12 6.84 -14.99
CA PRO A 131 -1.71 6.50 -15.08
C PRO A 131 -1.09 6.33 -13.68
N PRO A 132 0.05 5.62 -13.56
CA PRO A 132 0.77 5.57 -12.31
C PRO A 132 1.32 6.97 -11.97
N TYR A 133 1.35 7.27 -10.68
CA TYR A 133 1.89 8.54 -10.22
C TYR A 133 2.56 8.40 -8.85
N ILE A 134 3.41 9.36 -8.53
CA ILE A 134 4.20 9.39 -7.32
C ILE A 134 3.92 10.70 -6.58
N VAL A 135 3.70 10.58 -5.27
CA VAL A 135 3.66 11.72 -4.36
C VAL A 135 4.92 11.71 -3.49
N GLY A 136 5.59 12.85 -3.35
CA GLY A 136 6.67 13.04 -2.40
C GLY A 136 6.29 14.11 -1.39
N LEU A 137 6.28 13.77 -0.10
CA LEU A 137 6.02 14.67 1.02
C LEU A 137 7.31 14.97 1.78
N LYS A 138 7.54 16.24 2.11
CA LYS A 138 8.73 16.71 2.85
C LYS A 138 8.35 17.68 3.96
N PRO A 139 9.14 17.77 5.05
CA PRO A 139 8.98 18.84 6.03
C PRO A 139 9.02 20.22 5.35
N LEU A 140 8.28 21.19 5.91
CA LEU A 140 8.53 22.59 5.62
C LEU A 140 9.88 22.97 6.25
N ALA A 141 10.74 23.62 5.46
CA ALA A 141 12.09 24.02 5.88
C ALA A 141 12.06 25.05 7.02
#